data_AF-A0A9N9ETS6-F1
#
_entry.id   AF-A0A9N9ETS6-F1
#
_cell.length_a   1.000
_cell.length_b   1.000
_cell.length_c   1.000
_cell.angle_alpha   90.00
_cell.angle_beta   90.00
_cell.angle_gamma   90.00
#
_symmetry.space_group_name_H-M   'P 1'
#
loop_
_entity.id
_entity.type
_entity.pdbx_description
1 polymer ?
#
loop_
_entity_poly.entity_id
_entity_poly.type
_entity_poly.pdbx_seq_one_letter_code
_entity_poly.pdbx_strand_id
1 'polypeptide(L)' 'MKHKASQSILSANETTRCEFISSVIYSVMSVFNGEVKICLQYEISGSYGKGPVDWTIKVRDMIIVITEVKWEDINQD' A
#
# COMPACT_ATOMS: atom_id res chain seq x y z
N MET A 1 8.39 -17.04 -13.78
CA MET A 1 8.69 -16.61 -12.40
C MET A 1 7.50 -17.02 -11.55
N LYS A 2 7.66 -17.83 -10.49
CA LYS A 2 6.54 -18.14 -9.58
C LYS A 2 6.49 -17.04 -8.52
N HIS A 3 5.50 -16.16 -8.61
CA HIS A 3 5.26 -15.17 -7.57
C HIS A 3 4.66 -15.87 -6.35
N LYS A 4 5.26 -15.67 -5.19
CA LYS A 4 4.74 -16.22 -3.93
C LYS A 4 3.81 -15.15 -3.34
N ALA A 5 2.51 -15.42 -3.37
CA ALA A 5 1.52 -14.56 -2.73
C ALA A 5 1.59 -14.72 -1.21
N SER A 6 1.26 -13.66 -0.47
CA SER A 6 1.03 -13.74 0.97
C SER A 6 -0.23 -14.55 1.27
N GLN A 7 -0.33 -15.03 2.51
CA GLN A 7 -1.51 -15.77 2.96
C GLN A 7 -2.75 -14.85 2.97
N SER A 8 -3.88 -15.35 2.48
CA SER A 8 -5.13 -14.59 2.45
C SER A 8 -5.63 -14.31 3.86
N ILE A 9 -6.06 -13.07 4.10
CA ILE A 9 -6.72 -12.68 5.35
C ILE A 9 -8.22 -12.68 5.13
N LEU A 10 -8.84 -13.82 5.41
CA LEU A 10 -10.29 -13.95 5.37
C LEU A 10 -10.89 -13.31 6.64
N SER A 11 -11.98 -12.56 6.50
CA SER A 11 -12.81 -11.98 7.59
C SER A 11 -12.23 -10.83 8.45
N ALA A 12 -11.04 -10.30 8.14
CA ALA A 12 -10.51 -9.14 8.87
C ALA A 12 -11.21 -7.82 8.48
N ASN A 13 -11.42 -6.95 9.47
CA ASN A 13 -11.88 -5.57 9.23
C ASN A 13 -10.79 -4.72 8.57
N GLU A 14 -11.15 -3.53 8.09
CA GLU A 14 -10.25 -2.61 7.39
C GLU A 14 -8.98 -2.30 8.20
N THR A 15 -9.10 -2.08 9.51
CA THR A 15 -7.96 -1.81 10.39
C THR A 15 -6.96 -2.96 10.40
N THR A 16 -7.42 -4.20 10.60
CA THR A 16 -6.55 -5.37 10.62
C THR A 16 -5.93 -5.66 9.24
N ARG A 17 -6.69 -5.44 8.15
CA ARG A 17 -6.15 -5.54 6.78
C ARG A 17 -5.06 -4.49 6.54
N CYS A 18 -5.29 -3.26 6.99
CA CYS A 18 -4.35 -2.15 6.87
C CYS A 18 -3.05 -2.40 7.64
N GLU A 19 -3.11 -2.90 8.87
CA GLU A 19 -1.93 -3.26 9.67
C GLU A 19 -1.09 -4.36 9.01
N PHE A 20 -1.75 -5.42 8.51
CA PHE A 20 -1.05 -6.50 7.83
C PHE A 20 -0.39 -6.03 6.52
N ILE A 21 -1.13 -5.33 5.67
CA ILE A 21 -0.62 -4.83 4.40
C ILE A 21 0.53 -3.86 4.64
N SER A 22 0.40 -2.97 5.63
CA SER A 22 1.50 -2.10 6.07
C SER A 22 2.74 -2.91 6.42
N SER A 23 2.60 -3.97 7.22
CA SER A 23 3.72 -4.81 7.65
C SER A 23 4.43 -5.47 6.47
N VAL A 24 3.69 -5.93 5.46
CA VAL A 24 4.25 -6.49 4.22
C VAL A 24 5.00 -5.40 3.44
N ILE A 25 4.39 -4.23 3.24
CA ILE A 25 5.01 -3.12 2.50
C ILE A 25 6.29 -2.68 3.21
N TYR A 26 6.28 -2.47 4.53
CA TYR A 26 7.48 -2.11 5.30
C TYR A 26 8.58 -3.17 5.18
N SER A 27 8.22 -4.45 5.24
CA SER A 27 9.18 -5.55 5.09
C SER A 27 9.85 -5.52 3.72
N VAL A 28 9.09 -5.35 2.64
CA VAL A 28 9.65 -5.22 1.29
C VAL A 28 10.48 -3.95 1.16
N MET A 29 10.04 -2.82 1.72
CA MET A 29 10.77 -1.56 1.60
C MET A 29 12.08 -1.54 2.40
N SER A 30 12.22 -2.35 3.44
CA SER A 30 13.45 -2.46 4.23
C SER A 30 14.68 -2.82 3.39
N VAL A 31 14.51 -3.52 2.26
CA VAL A 31 15.62 -3.92 1.37
C VAL A 31 16.21 -2.75 0.57
N PHE A 32 15.51 -1.61 0.52
CA PHE A 32 15.94 -0.42 -0.22
C PHE A 32 16.75 0.56 0.64
N ASN A 33 17.25 0.12 1.81
CA ASN A 33 18.23 0.84 2.63
C ASN A 33 17.83 2.31 2.95
N GLY A 34 16.53 2.57 3.10
CA GLY A 34 15.99 3.90 3.41
C GLY A 34 15.82 4.85 2.22
N GLU A 35 16.12 4.43 0.99
CA GLU A 35 15.91 5.25 -0.22
C GLU A 35 14.42 5.46 -0.54
N VAL A 36 13.58 4.54 -0.06
CA VAL A 36 12.14 4.55 -0.25
C VAL A 36 11.45 4.99 1.04
N LYS A 37 10.49 5.91 0.93
CA LYS A 37 9.62 6.37 2.02
C LYS A 37 8.19 5.91 1.77
N ILE A 38 7.56 5.39 2.83
CA ILE A 38 6.13 5.08 2.84
C ILE A 38 5.41 6.19 3.59
N CYS A 39 4.37 6.76 2.99
CA CYS A 39 3.47 7.72 3.62
C CYS A 39 2.08 7.10 3.74
N LEU A 40 1.57 7.02 4.96
CA LEU A 40 0.20 6.58 5.25
C LEU A 40 -0.77 7.74 5.07
N GLN A 41 -1.98 7.47 4.58
CA GLN A 41 -3.06 8.45 4.43
C GLN A 41 -2.57 9.76 3.80
N TYR A 42 -1.80 9.63 2.72
CA TYR A 42 -1.17 10.78 2.10
C TYR A 42 -2.21 11.55 1.27
N GLU A 43 -2.38 12.83 1.58
CA GLU A 43 -3.29 13.67 0.81
C GLU A 43 -2.68 13.95 -0.57
N ILE A 44 -3.32 13.41 -1.62
CA ILE A 44 -3.01 13.80 -3.00
C ILE A 44 -3.95 14.91 -3.43
N SER A 45 -3.42 15.87 -4.16
CA SER A 45 -4.19 16.94 -4.78
C SER A 45 -3.62 17.22 -6.16
N GLY A 46 -4.42 16.99 -7.19
CA GLY A 46 -4.03 17.19 -8.58
C GLY A 46 -5.23 17.48 -9.46
N SER A 47 -4.97 17.77 -10.73
CA SER A 47 -6.01 18.08 -11.73
C SER A 47 -7.02 16.94 -11.94
N TYR A 48 -6.65 15.71 -11.59
CA TYR A 48 -7.45 14.50 -11.82
C TYR A 48 -8.19 14.01 -10.56
N GLY A 49 -7.98 14.64 -9.41
CA GLY A 49 -8.61 14.20 -8.16
C GLY A 49 -7.90 14.73 -6.92
N LYS A 50 -8.61 14.65 -5.81
CA LYS A 50 -8.11 15.00 -4.48
C LYS A 50 -8.61 14.00 -3.44
N GLY A 51 -7.84 13.80 -2.38
CA GLY A 51 -8.22 12.99 -1.24
C GLY A 51 -7.03 12.24 -0.62
N PRO A 52 -7.22 11.65 0.56
CA PRO A 52 -6.23 10.78 1.18
C PRO A 52 -6.17 9.46 0.42
N VAL A 53 -4.96 8.92 0.28
CA VAL A 53 -4.73 7.55 -0.18
C VAL A 53 -4.06 6.72 0.91
N ASP A 54 -4.46 5.46 1.03
CA ASP A 54 -4.04 4.63 2.17
C ASP A 54 -2.51 4.51 2.29
N TRP A 55 -1.81 4.23 1.17
CA TRP A 55 -0.35 4.30 1.12
C TRP A 55 0.15 4.99 -0.14
N THR A 56 1.19 5.79 0.05
CA THR A 56 2.03 6.31 -1.04
C THR A 56 3.47 5.85 -0.83
N ILE A 57 4.09 5.31 -1.88
CA ILE A 57 5.51 4.95 -1.90
C ILE A 57 6.27 6.00 -2.70
N LYS A 58 7.28 6.60 -2.07
CA LYS A 58 8.11 7.65 -2.65
C LYS A 58 9.58 7.25 -2.70
N VAL A 59 10.26 7.63 -3.78
CA VAL A 59 11.73 7.66 -3.81
C VAL A 59 12.13 9.12 -3.93
N ARG A 60 12.90 9.61 -2.94
CA ARG A 60 13.12 11.05 -2.77
C ARG A 60 11.77 11.78 -2.65
N ASP A 61 11.49 12.73 -3.54
CA ASP A 61 10.25 13.50 -3.56
C ASP A 61 9.24 13.02 -4.62
N MET A 62 9.59 11.97 -5.37
CA MET A 62 8.73 11.44 -6.43
C MET A 62 7.86 10.31 -5.90
N ILE A 63 6.54 10.41 -6.15
CA ILE A 63 5.58 9.33 -5.91
C ILE A 63 5.71 8.31 -7.04
N ILE A 64 5.88 7.03 -6.71
CA ILE A 64 6.01 5.94 -7.68
C ILE A 64 4.80 5.02 -7.65
N VAL A 65 4.23 4.78 -6.47
CA VAL A 65 3.08 3.89 -6.29
C VAL A 65 2.10 4.50 -5.31
N ILE A 66 0.82 4.37 -5.64
CA ILE A 66 -0.32 4.63 -4.76
C ILE A 66 -1.09 3.32 -4.66
N THR A 67 -1.44 2.91 -3.45
CA THR A 67 -2.26 1.73 -3.23
C THR A 67 -3.36 2.01 -2.23
N GLU A 68 -4.52 1.42 -2.51
CA GLU A 68 -5.77 1.54 -1.75
C GLU A 68 -6.16 0.14 -1.25
N VAL A 69 -6.54 0.04 0.01
CA VAL A 69 -7.16 -1.15 0.56
C VAL A 69 -8.65 -1.10 0.29
N LYS A 70 -9.21 -2.26 -0.07
CA LYS A 70 -10.64 -2.42 -0.18
C LYS A 70 -11.13 -3.36 0.91
N TRP A 71 -12.27 -2.97 1.50
CA TRP A 71 -12.97 -3.75 2.51
C TRP A 71 -13.36 -5.12 1.98
N GLU A 72 -13.79 -5.17 0.74
CA GLU A 72 -14.25 -6.37 0.06
C GLU A 72 -13.13 -7.01 -0.77
N ASP A 73 -13.17 -8.33 -0.84
CA ASP A 73 -12.26 -9.09 -1.69
C ASP A 73 -12.65 -8.83 -3.15
N ILE A 74 -11.73 -8.25 -3.93
CA ILE A 74 -11.95 -8.03 -5.35
C ILE A 74 -11.57 -9.32 -6.08
N ASN A 75 -12.54 -9.93 -6.77
CA ASN A 75 -12.25 -11.01 -7.71
C ASN A 75 -11.36 -10.46 -8.84
N GLN A 76 -10.16 -11.01 -8.95
CA GLN A 76 -9.23 -10.74 -10.05
C GLN A 76 -9.53 -11.73 -11.17
N ASP A 77 -10.65 -11.54 -11.87
CA ASP A 77 -10.94 -12.27 -13.12
C ASP A 77 -10.05 -11.78 -14.27
#